data_AF-X1PRK7-F1
#
_entry.id   AF-X1PRK7-F1
#
_cell.length_a   1.000
_cell.length_b   1.000
_cell.length_c   1.000
_cell.angle_alpha   90.00
_cell.angle_beta   90.00
_cell.angle_gamma   90.00
#
_symmetry.space_group_name_H-M   'P 1'
#
loop_
_entity.id
_entity.type
_entity.pdbx_description
1 polymer ?
#
loop_
_entity_poly.entity_id
_entity_poly.type
_entity_poly.pdbx_seq_one_letter_code
_entity_poly.pdbx_strand_id
1 'polypeptide(L)'
;CSQTFILGELSLDGSLRHTNGVLPMVALARQEGLSTIIVPDADAREASLIEGTKIIPFTSLAQLVSYFRGEIPPPEHKFDGVQEYAPPASSITDLAYIKGQEHVKRALEVAAAGGHNIVMMGPPGSGKTLLARSLPSILPPMTTDEALEVTKIYSVTGLLPSDTPLIRQRPFRSPHYTISNAGLVGGGHWPRPGEISLSHRGVLFLDELPEFGHSLLETLRQPLEDKIITISRAQGKGRIQA
;
A
#
# COMPACT_ATOMS: atom_id res chain seq x y z
N CYS A 1 28.92 -9.14 15.10
CA CYS A 1 28.08 -8.96 13.90
C CYS A 1 26.81 -9.83 13.87
N SER A 2 26.31 -10.35 15.01
CA SER A 2 25.24 -11.36 15.03
C SER A 2 23.80 -10.84 15.00
N GLN A 3 23.58 -9.53 14.77
CA GLN A 3 22.24 -8.90 14.78
C GLN A 3 22.03 -7.93 13.60
N THR A 4 22.71 -8.16 12.48
CA THR A 4 22.64 -7.29 11.30
C THR A 4 21.91 -7.98 10.16
N PHE A 5 20.89 -7.32 9.61
CA PHE A 5 20.22 -7.70 8.37
C PHE A 5 20.64 -6.75 7.26
N ILE A 6 20.99 -7.27 6.09
CA ILE A 6 21.42 -6.48 4.93
C ILE A 6 20.48 -6.82 3.78
N LEU A 7 19.82 -5.82 3.21
CA LEU A 7 19.03 -5.95 2.00
C LEU A 7 19.40 -4.83 1.02
N GLY A 8 19.19 -5.05 -0.28
CA GLY A 8 19.51 -4.06 -1.31
C GLY A 8 19.73 -4.71 -2.68
N GLU A 9 19.42 -3.99 -3.75
CA GLU A 9 19.78 -4.38 -5.11
C GLU A 9 21.13 -3.75 -5.50
N LEU A 10 22.00 -4.52 -6.16
CA LEU A 10 23.31 -4.06 -6.60
C LEU A 10 23.34 -3.91 -8.12
N SER A 11 23.73 -2.73 -8.58
CA SER A 11 24.01 -2.43 -9.97
C SER A 11 25.41 -2.89 -10.38
N LEU A 12 25.62 -3.11 -11.69
CA LEU A 12 26.94 -3.46 -12.23
C LEU A 12 28.00 -2.37 -12.05
N ASP A 13 27.59 -1.11 -11.87
CA ASP A 13 28.48 0.03 -11.57
C ASP A 13 28.82 0.15 -10.07
N GLY A 14 28.30 -0.75 -9.24
CA GLY A 14 28.52 -0.76 -7.79
C GLY A 14 27.56 0.13 -6.99
N SER A 15 26.60 0.82 -7.64
CA SER A 15 25.55 1.58 -6.95
C SER A 15 24.48 0.67 -6.33
N LEU A 16 23.96 1.06 -5.16
CA LEU A 16 22.84 0.38 -4.51
C LEU A 16 21.50 1.00 -4.97
N ARG A 17 20.52 0.14 -5.30
CA ARG A 17 19.20 0.52 -5.83
C ARG A 17 18.07 0.10 -4.90
N HIS A 18 16.93 0.77 -5.07
CA HIS A 18 15.67 0.47 -4.38
C HIS A 18 15.31 -1.01 -4.47
N THR A 19 14.87 -1.58 -3.35
CA THR A 19 14.36 -2.95 -3.29
C THR A 19 12.87 -2.95 -2.97
N ASN A 20 12.07 -3.69 -3.74
CA ASN A 20 10.65 -3.84 -3.44
C ASN A 20 10.46 -4.65 -2.13
N GLY A 21 9.50 -4.25 -1.30
CA GLY A 21 9.17 -4.98 -0.08
C GLY A 21 10.10 -4.71 1.10
N VAL A 22 10.80 -3.56 1.14
CA VAL A 22 11.68 -3.19 2.28
C VAL A 22 10.91 -3.24 3.60
N LEU A 23 9.74 -2.61 3.68
CA LEU A 23 8.95 -2.51 4.91
C LEU A 23 8.61 -3.88 5.53
N PRO A 24 8.02 -4.86 4.82
CA PRO A 24 7.75 -6.18 5.39
C PRO A 24 9.04 -6.97 5.70
N MET A 25 10.11 -6.82 4.91
CA MET A 25 11.39 -7.48 5.20
C MET A 25 12.01 -6.96 6.51
N VAL A 26 12.00 -5.65 6.71
CA VAL A 26 12.50 -5.02 7.95
C VAL A 26 11.63 -5.39 9.14
N ALA A 27 10.30 -5.44 8.96
CA ALA A 27 9.39 -5.88 10.02
C ALA A 27 9.69 -7.32 10.46
N LEU A 28 9.94 -8.22 9.51
CA LEU A 28 10.34 -9.60 9.81
C LEU A 28 11.71 -9.66 10.49
N ALA A 29 12.70 -8.92 9.99
CA ALA A 29 14.03 -8.85 10.58
C ALA A 29 13.97 -8.42 12.06
N ARG A 30 13.14 -7.43 12.39
CA ARG A 30 12.90 -7.01 13.77
C ARG A 30 12.30 -8.13 14.62
N GLN A 31 11.33 -8.88 14.11
CA GLN A 31 10.70 -10.00 14.82
C GLN A 31 11.72 -11.11 15.13
N GLU A 32 12.67 -11.34 14.23
CA GLU A 32 13.78 -12.28 14.39
C GLU A 32 14.94 -11.73 15.27
N GLY A 33 14.79 -10.53 15.85
CA GLY A 33 15.79 -9.92 16.72
C GLY A 33 16.98 -9.29 15.99
N LEU A 34 16.89 -9.09 14.68
CA LEU A 34 17.89 -8.38 13.87
C LEU A 34 17.61 -6.87 13.99
N SER A 35 18.25 -6.23 14.97
CA SER A 35 18.00 -4.83 15.33
C SER A 35 18.73 -3.83 14.43
N THR A 36 19.81 -4.24 13.75
CA THR A 36 20.57 -3.37 12.85
C THR A 36 20.27 -3.72 11.40
N ILE A 37 19.78 -2.77 10.63
CA ILE A 37 19.38 -2.97 9.24
C ILE A 37 20.26 -2.09 8.35
N ILE A 38 20.88 -2.71 7.36
CA ILE A 38 21.63 -2.03 6.31
C ILE A 38 20.79 -2.07 5.03
N VAL A 39 20.56 -0.90 4.45
CA VAL A 39 19.70 -0.72 3.25
C VAL A 39 20.34 0.27 2.27
N PRO A 40 19.92 0.28 0.99
CA PRO A 40 20.18 1.38 0.08
C PRO A 40 19.64 2.70 0.66
N ASP A 41 20.31 3.81 0.40
CA ASP A 41 19.89 5.13 0.87
C ASP A 41 18.46 5.50 0.42
N ALA A 42 18.09 5.09 -0.80
CA ALA A 42 16.74 5.25 -1.33
C ALA A 42 15.65 4.57 -0.48
N ASP A 43 15.99 3.52 0.27
CA ASP A 43 15.07 2.70 1.05
C ASP A 43 15.07 3.09 2.54
N ALA A 44 15.97 3.98 2.94
CA ALA A 44 16.21 4.33 4.34
C ALA A 44 14.96 4.87 5.04
N ARG A 45 14.19 5.71 4.33
CA ARG A 45 12.95 6.31 4.86
C ARG A 45 11.86 5.26 5.09
N GLU A 46 11.69 4.33 4.15
CA GLU A 46 10.72 3.23 4.26
C GLU A 46 11.11 2.28 5.40
N ALA A 47 12.39 1.87 5.46
CA ALA A 47 12.90 1.00 6.51
C ALA A 47 12.72 1.61 7.92
N SER A 48 12.84 2.94 8.04
CA SER A 48 12.72 3.67 9.30
C SER A 48 11.30 3.72 9.87
N LEU A 49 10.28 3.33 9.09
CA LEU A 49 8.92 3.22 9.59
C LEU A 49 8.75 2.10 10.62
N ILE A 50 9.65 1.12 10.62
CA ILE A 50 9.66 0.06 11.63
C ILE A 50 10.45 0.56 12.83
N GLU A 51 9.71 0.98 13.86
CA GLU A 51 10.29 1.42 15.14
C GLU A 51 11.19 0.33 15.76
N GLY A 52 12.13 0.74 16.61
CA GLY A 52 13.01 -0.19 17.32
C GLY A 52 14.06 -0.88 16.45
N THR A 53 14.28 -0.41 15.22
CA THR A 53 15.39 -0.82 14.35
C THR A 53 16.38 0.33 14.14
N LYS A 54 17.66 0.00 14.05
CA LYS A 54 18.73 0.93 13.69
C LYS A 54 19.00 0.80 12.19
N ILE A 55 18.61 1.81 11.42
CA ILE A 55 18.83 1.86 9.97
C ILE A 55 20.19 2.49 9.66
N ILE A 56 20.96 1.87 8.78
CA ILE A 56 22.24 2.37 8.30
C ILE A 56 22.22 2.38 6.75
N PRO A 57 22.02 3.54 6.11
CA PRO A 57 21.92 3.64 4.66
C PRO A 57 23.27 3.69 3.97
N PHE A 58 23.35 3.13 2.77
CA PHE A 58 24.52 3.22 1.89
C PHE A 58 24.11 3.52 0.44
N THR A 59 24.96 4.22 -0.30
CA THR A 59 24.72 4.55 -1.72
C THR A 59 25.44 3.61 -2.67
N SER A 60 26.50 2.91 -2.22
CA SER A 60 27.31 2.02 -3.06
C SER A 60 27.93 0.87 -2.27
N LEU A 61 28.27 -0.20 -2.99
CA LEU A 61 29.03 -1.32 -2.43
C LEU A 61 30.41 -0.89 -1.92
N ALA A 62 31.07 0.05 -2.60
CA ALA A 62 32.37 0.57 -2.18
C ALA A 62 32.29 1.21 -0.79
N GLN A 63 31.28 2.06 -0.56
CA GLN A 63 31.03 2.68 0.74
C GLN A 63 30.77 1.63 1.83
N LEU A 64 29.95 0.61 1.52
CA LEU A 64 29.65 -0.48 2.45
C LEU A 64 30.90 -1.29 2.83
N VAL A 65 31.78 -1.57 1.86
CA VAL A 65 33.05 -2.28 2.11
C VAL A 65 33.99 -1.45 2.99
N SER A 66 34.16 -0.15 2.69
CA SER A 66 34.97 0.74 3.54
C SER A 66 34.44 0.82 4.97
N TYR A 67 33.12 0.82 5.15
CA TYR A 67 32.52 0.74 6.48
C TYR A 67 32.86 -0.58 7.20
N PHE A 68 32.73 -1.74 6.53
CA PHE A 68 33.08 -3.02 7.13
C PHE A 68 34.58 -3.16 7.45
N ARG A 69 35.44 -2.44 6.74
CA ARG A 69 36.88 -2.36 7.03
C ARG A 69 37.23 -1.37 8.14
N GLY A 70 36.26 -0.58 8.60
CA GLY A 70 36.48 0.47 9.61
C GLY A 70 37.20 1.71 9.07
N GLU A 71 37.23 1.89 7.75
CA GLU A 71 37.86 3.04 7.09
C GLU A 71 37.00 4.30 7.19
N ILE A 72 35.68 4.13 7.30
CA ILE A 72 34.70 5.21 7.44
C ILE A 72 33.72 4.91 8.59
N PRO A 73 33.19 5.94 9.27
CA PRO A 73 32.08 5.76 10.21
C PRO A 73 30.79 5.33 9.48
N PRO A 74 29.80 4.77 10.20
CA PRO A 74 28.49 4.53 9.62
C PRO A 74 27.88 5.86 9.16
N PRO A 75 27.24 5.92 7.98
CA PRO A 75 26.53 7.11 7.53
C PRO A 75 25.48 7.55 8.55
N GLU A 76 25.39 8.85 8.78
CA GLU A 76 24.35 9.40 9.64
C GLU A 76 22.99 9.28 8.93
N HIS A 77 22.03 8.68 9.62
CA HIS A 77 20.64 8.68 9.20
C HIS A 77 19.80 9.25 10.33
N LYS A 78 19.18 10.40 10.07
CA LYS A 78 18.20 11.00 10.98
C LYS A 78 16.84 10.83 10.34
N PHE A 79 16.04 9.97 10.96
CA PHE A 79 14.63 9.92 10.66
C PHE A 79 13.91 10.91 11.56
N ASP A 80 13.53 12.07 11.02
CA ASP A 80 12.82 13.15 11.75
C ASP A 80 11.35 12.81 12.06
N GLY A 81 11.04 11.51 12.19
CA GLY A 81 9.69 10.99 12.28
C GLY A 81 8.99 10.94 10.92
N VAL A 82 7.78 10.39 10.95
CA VAL A 82 6.87 10.44 9.81
C VAL A 82 6.45 11.90 9.68
N GLN A 83 7.12 12.68 8.84
CA GLN A 83 6.57 13.99 8.46
C GLN A 83 5.14 13.76 7.98
N GLU A 84 4.21 14.59 8.42
CA GLU A 84 2.84 14.59 7.93
C GLU A 84 2.88 14.91 6.44
N TYR A 85 3.10 13.88 5.62
CA TYR A 85 2.84 13.96 4.20
C TYR A 85 1.33 14.06 4.06
N ALA A 86 0.83 15.29 4.08
CA ALA A 86 -0.44 15.65 3.50
C ALA A 86 -0.20 15.65 1.98
N PRO A 87 -0.76 14.69 1.23
CA PRO A 87 -0.71 14.77 -0.22
C PRO A 87 -1.31 16.12 -0.64
N PRO A 88 -0.86 16.72 -1.75
CA PRO A 88 -1.47 17.93 -2.26
C PRO A 88 -2.99 17.74 -2.32
N ALA A 89 -3.74 18.75 -1.86
CA ALA A 89 -5.21 18.75 -1.75
C ALA A 89 -5.96 18.54 -3.10
N SER A 90 -5.27 18.16 -4.16
CA SER A 90 -5.74 18.07 -5.53
C SER A 90 -6.27 16.69 -5.95
N SER A 91 -6.16 15.64 -5.13
CA SER A 91 -6.56 14.27 -5.55
C SER A 91 -7.89 13.78 -4.99
N ILE A 92 -8.37 14.34 -3.88
CA ILE A 92 -9.59 13.89 -3.21
C ILE A 92 -10.74 14.85 -3.55
N THR A 93 -11.81 14.31 -4.12
CA THR A 93 -13.06 15.06 -4.29
C THR A 93 -13.71 15.21 -2.91
N ASP A 94 -13.91 16.43 -2.42
CA ASP A 94 -14.63 16.63 -1.16
C ASP A 94 -16.15 16.49 -1.39
N LEU A 95 -16.79 15.63 -0.59
CA LEU A 95 -18.25 15.41 -0.63
C LEU A 95 -19.02 16.72 -0.41
N ALA A 96 -18.48 17.67 0.36
CA ALA A 96 -19.10 18.96 0.66
C ALA A 96 -19.32 19.82 -0.60
N TYR A 97 -18.49 19.66 -1.65
CA TYR A 97 -18.65 20.41 -2.90
C TYR A 97 -19.71 19.82 -3.84
N ILE A 98 -20.20 18.61 -3.59
CA ILE A 98 -21.24 17.99 -4.42
C ILE A 98 -22.59 18.61 -4.08
N LYS A 99 -23.28 19.19 -5.07
CA LYS A 99 -24.59 19.82 -4.89
C LYS A 99 -25.73 18.81 -5.06
N GLY A 100 -26.68 18.80 -4.13
CA GLY A 100 -27.84 17.89 -4.16
C GLY A 100 -27.50 16.45 -3.76
N GLN A 101 -28.39 15.50 -4.09
CA GLN A 101 -28.26 14.08 -3.75
C GLN A 101 -28.16 13.80 -2.23
N GLU A 102 -28.85 14.58 -1.41
CA GLU A 102 -28.75 14.52 0.07
C GLU A 102 -29.01 13.11 0.64
N HIS A 103 -29.94 12.36 0.05
CA HIS A 103 -30.20 10.97 0.42
C HIS A 103 -29.00 10.05 0.15
N VAL A 104 -28.26 10.25 -0.95
CA VAL A 104 -27.06 9.48 -1.29
C VAL A 104 -25.88 9.90 -0.42
N LYS A 105 -25.70 11.20 -0.17
CA LYS A 105 -24.68 11.70 0.76
C LYS A 105 -24.86 11.09 2.14
N ARG A 106 -26.10 11.06 2.64
CA ARG A 106 -26.40 10.42 3.92
C ARG A 106 -26.07 8.93 3.94
N ALA A 107 -26.37 8.22 2.85
CA ALA A 107 -25.99 6.81 2.72
C ALA A 107 -24.45 6.62 2.73
N LEU A 108 -23.71 7.49 2.03
CA LEU A 108 -22.24 7.49 2.02
C LEU A 108 -21.67 7.75 3.42
N GLU A 109 -22.20 8.71 4.18
CA GLU A 109 -21.80 8.96 5.56
C GLU A 109 -22.01 7.74 6.46
N VAL A 110 -23.19 7.11 6.37
CA VAL A 110 -23.50 5.91 7.17
C VAL A 110 -22.57 4.76 6.80
N ALA A 111 -22.28 4.57 5.51
CA ALA A 111 -21.35 3.54 5.07
C ALA A 111 -19.90 3.83 5.46
N ALA A 112 -19.46 5.09 5.39
CA ALA A 112 -18.13 5.49 5.81
C ALA A 112 -17.91 5.28 7.31
N ALA A 113 -18.90 5.61 8.13
CA ALA A 113 -18.85 5.40 9.58
C ALA A 113 -18.94 3.92 9.96
N GLY A 114 -19.75 3.13 9.25
CA GLY A 114 -19.98 1.71 9.54
C GLY A 114 -19.06 0.72 8.81
N GLY A 115 -18.28 1.17 7.83
CA GLY A 115 -17.53 0.29 6.93
C GLY A 115 -18.44 -0.62 6.08
N HIS A 116 -19.55 -0.06 5.56
CA HIS A 116 -20.53 -0.80 4.77
C HIS A 116 -20.29 -0.68 3.26
N ASN A 117 -20.71 -1.71 2.51
CA ASN A 117 -20.77 -1.66 1.06
C ASN A 117 -21.98 -0.86 0.60
N ILE A 118 -21.84 -0.13 -0.53
CA ILE A 118 -22.93 0.62 -1.15
C ILE A 118 -23.13 0.13 -2.58
N VAL A 119 -24.40 -0.04 -2.97
CA VAL A 119 -24.81 -0.18 -4.36
C VAL A 119 -25.55 1.08 -4.79
N MET A 120 -25.08 1.74 -5.85
CA MET A 120 -25.72 2.93 -6.43
C MET A 120 -26.37 2.59 -7.76
N MET A 121 -27.69 2.76 -7.85
CA MET A 121 -28.45 2.58 -9.09
C MET A 121 -28.98 3.91 -9.61
N GLY A 122 -28.85 4.15 -10.91
CA GLY A 122 -29.37 5.36 -11.55
C GLY A 122 -28.88 5.51 -12.99
N PRO A 123 -29.50 6.43 -13.77
CA PRO A 123 -29.15 6.64 -15.17
C PRO A 123 -27.69 7.10 -15.36
N PRO A 124 -27.09 6.89 -16.54
CA PRO A 124 -25.76 7.43 -16.85
C PRO A 124 -25.74 8.96 -16.66
N GLY A 125 -24.60 9.50 -16.22
CA GLY A 125 -24.46 10.94 -15.96
C GLY A 125 -25.06 11.42 -14.62
N SER A 126 -25.64 10.55 -13.79
CA SER A 126 -26.21 10.93 -12.47
C SER A 126 -25.18 11.26 -11.38
N GLY A 127 -23.89 11.29 -11.71
CA GLY A 127 -22.81 11.63 -10.77
C GLY A 127 -22.33 10.50 -9.85
N LYS A 128 -22.65 9.23 -10.12
CA LYS A 128 -22.23 8.07 -9.31
C LYS A 128 -20.71 8.00 -9.11
N THR A 129 -19.95 8.16 -10.18
CA THR A 129 -18.48 8.14 -10.15
C THR A 129 -17.91 9.31 -9.32
N LEU A 130 -18.53 10.49 -9.40
CA LEU A 130 -18.12 11.66 -8.61
C LEU A 130 -18.38 11.43 -7.11
N LEU A 131 -19.55 10.89 -6.78
CA LEU A 131 -19.93 10.51 -5.42
C LEU A 131 -18.98 9.43 -4.86
N ALA A 132 -18.68 8.38 -5.63
CA ALA A 132 -17.73 7.34 -5.22
C ALA A 132 -16.32 7.89 -4.95
N ARG A 133 -15.81 8.76 -5.83
CA ARG A 133 -14.50 9.41 -5.67
C ARG A 133 -14.42 10.34 -4.47
N SER A 134 -15.56 10.78 -3.95
CA SER A 134 -15.62 11.59 -2.74
C SER A 134 -15.67 10.79 -1.44
N LEU A 135 -15.96 9.49 -1.51
CA LEU A 135 -16.05 8.64 -0.33
C LEU A 135 -14.76 8.61 0.52
N PRO A 136 -13.54 8.57 -0.05
CA PRO A 136 -12.31 8.64 0.73
C PRO A 136 -12.17 9.92 1.58
N SER A 137 -12.82 11.03 1.19
CA SER A 137 -12.77 12.30 1.95
C SER A 137 -13.49 12.25 3.29
N ILE A 138 -14.49 11.38 3.43
CA ILE A 138 -15.34 11.25 4.60
C ILE A 138 -15.09 9.97 5.41
N LEU A 139 -14.16 9.12 4.95
CA LEU A 139 -13.74 7.95 5.70
C LEU A 139 -12.98 8.36 6.97
N PRO A 140 -13.10 7.59 8.07
CA PRO A 140 -12.31 7.83 9.26
C PRO A 140 -10.81 7.88 8.94
N PRO A 141 -10.05 8.82 9.53
CA PRO A 141 -8.60 8.88 9.31
C PRO A 141 -7.96 7.56 9.73
N MET A 142 -6.87 7.18 9.06
CA MET A 142 -6.15 5.96 9.41
C MET A 142 -5.44 6.11 10.75
N THR A 143 -5.47 5.04 11.53
CA THR A 143 -4.50 4.86 12.62
C THR A 143 -3.10 4.60 12.06
N THR A 144 -2.06 4.76 12.88
CA THR A 144 -0.68 4.45 12.47
C THR A 144 -0.52 3.00 12.02
N ASP A 145 -1.16 2.06 12.71
CA ASP A 145 -1.10 0.63 12.36
C ASP A 145 -1.77 0.36 11.01
N GLU A 146 -2.95 0.94 10.76
CA GLU A 146 -3.63 0.84 9.46
C GLU A 146 -2.79 1.43 8.33
N ALA A 147 -2.15 2.58 8.57
CA ALA A 147 -1.26 3.21 7.60
C ALA A 147 -0.06 2.30 7.28
N LEU A 148 0.53 1.66 8.29
CA LEU A 148 1.61 0.69 8.09
C LEU A 148 1.14 -0.57 7.36
N GLU A 149 -0.07 -1.08 7.63
CA GLU A 149 -0.68 -2.20 6.90
C GLU A 149 -0.80 -1.89 5.40
N VAL A 150 -1.41 -0.76 5.05
CA VAL A 150 -1.56 -0.32 3.65
C VAL A 150 -0.20 -0.10 2.99
N THR A 151 0.72 0.57 3.69
CA THR A 151 2.06 0.86 3.18
C THR A 151 2.84 -0.43 2.87
N LYS A 152 2.69 -1.49 3.67
CA LYS A 152 3.31 -2.80 3.37
C LYS A 152 2.84 -3.38 2.04
N ILE A 153 1.56 -3.24 1.70
CA ILE A 153 1.03 -3.74 0.43
C ILE A 153 1.69 -3.00 -0.74
N TYR A 154 1.77 -1.66 -0.64
CA TYR A 154 2.36 -0.83 -1.69
C TYR A 154 3.88 -1.04 -1.83
N SER A 155 4.57 -1.24 -0.71
CA SER A 155 5.99 -1.62 -0.65
C SER A 155 6.28 -2.87 -1.46
N VAL A 156 5.50 -3.93 -1.27
CA VAL A 156 5.67 -5.20 -2.01
C VAL A 156 5.42 -5.00 -3.51
N THR A 157 4.53 -4.09 -3.89
CA THR A 157 4.23 -3.81 -5.30
C THR A 157 5.21 -2.86 -5.97
N GLY A 158 6.10 -2.20 -5.23
CA GLY A 158 6.96 -1.14 -5.74
C GLY A 158 6.19 0.12 -6.16
N LEU A 159 4.99 0.31 -5.59
CA LEU A 159 4.11 1.45 -5.89
C LEU A 159 4.18 2.55 -4.82
N LEU A 160 5.09 2.45 -3.86
CA LEU A 160 5.33 3.52 -2.90
C LEU A 160 6.02 4.70 -3.61
N PRO A 161 5.47 5.92 -3.52
CA PRO A 161 6.17 7.10 -3.99
C PRO A 161 7.46 7.30 -3.17
N SER A 162 8.56 7.65 -3.85
CA SER A 162 9.87 7.89 -3.20
C SER A 162 9.82 8.98 -2.12
N ASP A 163 8.91 9.95 -2.27
CA ASP A 163 8.76 11.07 -1.35
C ASP A 163 7.76 10.79 -0.21
N THR A 164 7.03 9.67 -0.28
CA THR A 164 5.95 9.35 0.65
C THR A 164 6.23 7.99 1.31
N PRO A 165 6.99 7.98 2.42
CA PRO A 165 7.35 6.72 3.06
C PRO A 165 6.12 6.03 3.70
N LEU A 166 5.08 6.79 4.09
CA LEU A 166 3.88 6.24 4.73
C LEU A 166 2.61 6.70 4.03
N ILE A 167 1.75 5.75 3.65
CA ILE A 167 0.42 6.01 3.10
C ILE A 167 -0.55 6.28 4.24
N ARG A 168 -1.03 7.53 4.33
CA ARG A 168 -2.04 7.95 5.32
C ARG A 168 -3.43 8.17 4.74
N GLN A 169 -3.54 8.39 3.43
CA GLN A 169 -4.83 8.55 2.76
C GLN A 169 -5.42 7.19 2.41
N ARG A 170 -6.74 7.07 2.60
CA ARG A 170 -7.54 5.90 2.25
C ARG A 170 -7.44 5.67 0.72
N PRO A 171 -6.89 4.53 0.26
CA PRO A 171 -6.77 4.26 -1.17
C PRO A 171 -8.11 4.31 -1.88
N PHE A 172 -8.13 4.78 -3.12
CA PHE A 172 -9.28 4.66 -4.00
C PHE A 172 -8.86 3.93 -5.27
N ARG A 173 -9.49 2.78 -5.53
CA ARG A 173 -9.25 1.94 -6.70
C ARG A 173 -10.50 1.86 -7.55
N SER A 174 -10.33 2.01 -8.85
CA SER A 174 -11.43 2.02 -9.83
C SER A 174 -11.02 1.22 -11.06
N PRO A 175 -10.90 -0.11 -10.94
CA PRO A 175 -10.55 -0.95 -12.08
C PRO A 175 -11.59 -0.84 -13.20
N HIS A 176 -11.12 -0.90 -14.44
CA HIS A 176 -12.01 -1.02 -15.59
C HIS A 176 -12.60 -2.44 -15.66
N TYR A 177 -13.81 -2.61 -16.17
CA TYR A 177 -14.50 -3.92 -16.24
C TYR A 177 -13.77 -4.95 -17.13
N THR A 178 -12.82 -4.52 -17.96
CA THR A 178 -11.94 -5.38 -18.77
C THR A 178 -10.74 -5.93 -18.00
N ILE A 179 -10.63 -5.67 -16.69
CA ILE A 179 -9.54 -6.17 -15.85
C ILE A 179 -9.55 -7.70 -15.81
N SER A 180 -8.36 -8.30 -15.85
CA SER A 180 -8.21 -9.74 -15.70
C SER A 180 -8.45 -10.18 -14.25
N ASN A 181 -8.82 -11.46 -14.04
CA ASN A 181 -8.91 -12.04 -12.69
C ASN A 181 -7.63 -11.83 -11.88
N ALA A 182 -6.46 -11.98 -12.52
CA ALA A 182 -5.16 -11.77 -11.89
C ALA A 182 -4.91 -10.29 -11.52
N GLY A 183 -5.42 -9.33 -12.31
CA GLY A 183 -5.33 -7.91 -11.99
C GLY A 183 -6.24 -7.51 -10.82
N LEU A 184 -7.46 -8.07 -10.75
CA LEU A 184 -8.40 -7.75 -9.68
C LEU A 184 -8.00 -8.38 -8.34
N VAL A 185 -7.76 -9.70 -8.34
CA VAL A 185 -7.53 -10.49 -7.12
C VAL A 185 -6.06 -10.52 -6.72
N GLY A 186 -5.18 -10.39 -7.70
CA GLY A 186 -3.76 -10.67 -7.55
C GLY A 186 -3.40 -12.06 -8.07
N GLY A 187 -2.13 -12.26 -8.38
CA GLY A 187 -1.65 -13.51 -8.98
C GLY A 187 -0.40 -13.30 -9.84
N GLY A 188 -0.19 -14.23 -10.78
CA GLY A 188 1.00 -14.28 -11.64
C GLY A 188 2.05 -15.29 -11.15
N HIS A 189 3.12 -15.44 -11.93
CA HIS A 189 4.26 -16.32 -11.59
C HIS A 189 4.91 -15.88 -10.26
N TRP A 190 5.09 -14.57 -10.11
CA TRP A 190 5.35 -13.91 -8.85
C TRP A 190 4.03 -13.36 -8.31
N PRO A 191 3.49 -13.87 -7.20
CA PRO A 191 2.20 -13.44 -6.69
C PRO A 191 2.28 -11.97 -6.28
N ARG A 192 1.55 -11.12 -6.99
CA ARG A 192 1.43 -9.69 -6.68
C ARG A 192 0.02 -9.39 -6.15
N PRO A 193 -0.12 -8.45 -5.19
CA PRO A 193 -1.40 -7.87 -4.81
C PRO A 193 -2.19 -7.38 -6.04
N GLY A 194 -3.50 -7.67 -6.07
CA GLY A 194 -4.42 -7.12 -7.06
C GLY A 194 -5.09 -5.83 -6.60
N GLU A 195 -5.98 -5.28 -7.42
CA GLU A 195 -6.76 -4.07 -7.13
C GLU A 195 -7.55 -4.14 -5.83
N ILE A 196 -8.06 -5.32 -5.44
CA ILE A 196 -8.75 -5.46 -4.16
C ILE A 196 -7.79 -5.25 -2.99
N SER A 197 -6.63 -5.93 -2.97
CA SER A 197 -5.61 -5.73 -1.93
C SER A 197 -5.04 -4.30 -1.96
N LEU A 198 -4.90 -3.69 -3.13
CA LEU A 198 -4.48 -2.30 -3.27
C LEU A 198 -5.53 -1.28 -2.79
N SER A 199 -6.78 -1.72 -2.64
CA SER A 199 -7.88 -0.94 -2.05
C SER A 199 -8.04 -1.18 -0.56
N HIS A 200 -7.18 -2.00 0.06
CA HIS A 200 -7.27 -2.37 1.46
C HIS A 200 -7.41 -1.13 2.36
N ARG A 201 -8.34 -1.23 3.33
CA ARG A 201 -8.71 -0.13 4.24
C ARG A 201 -9.20 1.13 3.53
N GLY A 202 -9.46 1.10 2.23
CA GLY A 202 -9.90 2.22 1.40
C GLY A 202 -11.22 1.92 0.69
N VAL A 203 -11.29 2.29 -0.59
CA VAL A 203 -12.49 2.15 -1.43
C VAL A 203 -12.13 1.43 -2.73
N LEU A 204 -12.83 0.32 -3.01
CA LEU A 204 -12.89 -0.30 -4.33
C LEU A 204 -14.19 0.11 -5.01
N PHE A 205 -14.08 0.87 -6.10
CA PHE A 205 -15.21 1.29 -6.91
C PHE A 205 -15.29 0.46 -8.20
N LEU A 206 -16.44 -0.18 -8.40
CA LEU A 206 -16.73 -0.98 -9.59
C LEU A 206 -17.81 -0.26 -10.39
N ASP A 207 -17.40 0.54 -11.37
CA ASP A 207 -18.35 1.21 -12.27
C ASP A 207 -18.91 0.18 -13.26
N GLU A 208 -20.17 0.32 -13.67
CA GLU A 208 -20.78 -0.62 -14.61
C GLU A 208 -20.70 -2.09 -14.14
N LEU A 209 -20.96 -2.34 -12.85
CA LEU A 209 -20.90 -3.67 -12.22
C LEU A 209 -21.51 -4.82 -13.07
N PRO A 210 -22.65 -4.65 -13.77
CA PRO A 210 -23.20 -5.70 -14.64
C PRO A 210 -22.31 -6.12 -15.83
N GLU A 211 -21.36 -5.28 -16.25
CA GLU A 211 -20.42 -5.57 -17.35
C GLU A 211 -19.25 -6.47 -16.91
N PHE A 212 -19.06 -6.65 -15.60
CA PHE A 212 -18.04 -7.57 -15.09
C PHE A 212 -18.46 -9.02 -15.35
N GLY A 213 -17.53 -9.82 -15.87
CA GLY A 213 -17.79 -11.24 -16.11
C GLY A 213 -18.21 -11.99 -14.84
N HIS A 214 -19.16 -12.92 -14.96
CA HIS A 214 -19.70 -13.68 -13.82
C HIS A 214 -18.61 -14.35 -12.96
N SER A 215 -17.58 -14.92 -13.58
CA SER A 215 -16.45 -15.54 -12.86
C SER A 215 -15.66 -14.54 -12.01
N LEU A 216 -15.55 -13.29 -12.45
CA LEU A 216 -14.85 -12.24 -11.74
C LEU A 216 -15.66 -11.78 -10.51
N LEU A 217 -16.98 -11.63 -10.67
CA LEU A 217 -17.90 -11.30 -9.57
C LEU A 217 -17.97 -12.39 -8.50
N GLU A 218 -18.00 -13.67 -8.88
CA GLU A 218 -17.94 -14.78 -7.91
C GLU A 218 -16.66 -14.74 -7.08
N THR A 219 -15.56 -14.28 -7.68
CA THR A 219 -14.28 -14.17 -6.96
C THR A 219 -14.29 -13.02 -5.96
N LEU A 220 -15.18 -12.03 -6.11
CA LEU A 220 -15.38 -10.96 -5.12
C LEU A 220 -16.22 -11.40 -3.91
N ARG A 221 -16.97 -12.50 -4.02
CA ARG A 221 -17.85 -12.95 -2.92
C ARG A 221 -17.08 -13.23 -1.64
N GLN A 222 -16.00 -14.02 -1.74
CA GLN A 222 -15.19 -14.38 -0.59
C GLN A 222 -14.48 -13.15 0.05
N PRO A 223 -13.83 -12.25 -0.71
CA PRO A 223 -13.29 -11.00 -0.16
C PRO A 223 -14.32 -10.13 0.55
N LEU A 224 -15.56 -10.04 0.03
CA LEU A 224 -16.63 -9.24 0.64
C LEU A 224 -17.18 -9.87 1.93
N GLU A 225 -17.18 -11.20 2.02
CA GLU A 225 -17.61 -11.95 3.21
C GLU A 225 -16.53 -11.99 4.30
N ASP A 226 -15.31 -12.41 3.93
CA ASP A 226 -14.23 -12.72 4.87
C ASP A 226 -13.31 -11.52 5.15
N LYS A 227 -13.38 -10.45 4.33
CA LYS A 227 -12.42 -9.31 4.34
C LYS A 227 -10.96 -9.75 4.21
N ILE A 228 -10.71 -10.92 3.62
CA ILE A 228 -9.39 -11.52 3.45
C ILE A 228 -9.28 -12.12 2.05
N ILE A 229 -8.15 -11.90 1.38
CA ILE A 229 -7.83 -12.55 0.10
C ILE A 229 -6.69 -13.55 0.31
N THR A 230 -6.93 -14.80 -0.07
CA THR A 230 -5.88 -15.81 -0.07
C THR A 230 -5.32 -15.97 -1.48
N ILE A 231 -4.11 -15.50 -1.71
CA ILE A 231 -3.40 -15.72 -2.98
C ILE A 231 -2.67 -17.07 -2.89
N SER A 232 -3.23 -18.10 -3.53
CA SER A 232 -2.62 -19.43 -3.59
C SER A 232 -1.63 -19.52 -4.76
N ARG A 233 -0.39 -19.96 -4.52
CA ARG A 233 0.55 -20.36 -5.59
C ARG A 233 0.25 -21.80 -6.02
N ALA A 234 0.68 -22.16 -7.22
CA ALA A 234 0.81 -23.56 -7.62
C ALA A 234 1.91 -24.33 -6.83
N GLN A 235 2.79 -23.63 -6.08
CA GLN A 235 3.84 -24.23 -5.24
C GLN A 235 3.96 -23.63 -3.81
N GLY A 236 2.86 -23.12 -3.22
CA GLY A 236 2.83 -22.62 -1.82
C GLY A 236 1.73 -21.58 -1.56
N LYS A 237 1.24 -21.40 -0.33
CA LYS A 237 0.17 -20.43 -0.01
C LYS A 237 0.73 -19.17 0.66
N GLY A 238 0.27 -17.98 0.23
CA GLY A 238 0.48 -16.71 0.94
C GLY A 238 -0.87 -16.07 1.27
N ARG A 239 -1.03 -15.52 2.49
CA ARG A 239 -2.25 -14.81 2.91
C ARG A 239 -1.98 -13.31 2.90
N ILE A 240 -2.84 -12.52 2.28
CA ILE A 240 -2.77 -11.04 2.27
C ILE A 240 -4.15 -10.52 2.72
N GLN A 241 -4.20 -9.49 3.56
CA GLN A 241 -5.49 -8.91 3.96
C GLN A 241 -6.14 -8.18 2.77
N ALA A 242 -7.46 -8.27 2.66
CA ALA A 242 -8.26 -7.62 1.62
C ALA A 242 -8.72 -6.25 2.10
#